data_AF-A0A7X5XYP7-F1
#
_entry.id   AF-A0A7X5XYP7-F1
#
_cell.length_a   1.000
_cell.length_b   1.000
_cell.length_c   1.000
_cell.angle_alpha   90.00
_cell.angle_beta   90.00
_cell.angle_gamma   90.00
#
_symmetry.space_group_name_H-M   'P 1'
#
loop_
_entity.id
_entity.type
_entity.pdbx_description
1 polymer ?
#
loop_
_entity_poly.entity_id
_entity_poly.type
_entity_poly.pdbx_seq_one_letter_code
_entity_poly.pdbx_strand_id
1 'polypeptide(L)' 'MGSFSLMHWLVVGIIAILLLGGGRFSHMMGDVAKGIKNFKKGMAEDDTQTPPTRIEGKPAPEPGYTPEAERAREEQR' A
#
# COMPACT_ATOMS: atom_id res chain seq x y z
N MET A 1 6.85 -37.62 20.85
CA MET A 1 7.81 -36.57 20.44
C MET A 1 7.07 -35.61 19.52
N GLY A 2 6.13 -34.84 20.10
CA GLY A 2 5.15 -34.02 19.38
C GLY A 2 5.69 -32.62 19.17
N SER A 3 6.71 -32.54 18.31
CA SER A 3 7.38 -31.30 17.94
C SER A 3 6.34 -30.26 17.50
N PHE A 4 6.24 -29.20 18.29
CA PHE A 4 5.76 -27.87 17.92
C PHE A 4 4.37 -27.82 17.25
N SER A 5 3.35 -28.15 18.04
CA SER A 5 1.94 -27.85 17.76
C SER A 5 1.75 -26.38 17.35
N LEU A 6 0.68 -26.09 16.59
CA LEU A 6 0.29 -24.76 16.12
C LEU A 6 0.29 -23.69 17.23
N MET A 7 0.06 -24.11 18.48
CA MET A 7 0.17 -23.26 19.67
C MET A 7 1.57 -22.70 19.92
N HIS A 8 2.65 -23.40 19.56
CA HIS A 8 4.01 -22.89 19.72
C HIS A 8 4.28 -21.71 18.80
N TRP A 9 3.85 -21.78 17.55
CA TRP A 9 3.99 -20.68 16.60
C TRP A 9 3.22 -19.43 17.05
N LEU A 10 2.08 -19.60 17.72
CA LEU A 10 1.32 -18.49 18.32
C LEU A 10 2.12 -17.82 19.46
N VAL A 11 2.70 -18.62 20.37
CA VAL A 11 3.50 -18.13 21.50
C VAL A 11 4.77 -17.42 21.00
N VAL A 12 5.46 -18.00 20.01
CA VAL A 12 6.65 -17.41 19.40
C VAL A 12 6.31 -16.09 18.71
N GLY A 13 5.18 -16.01 18.01
CA GLY A 13 4.70 -14.76 17.39
C GLY A 13 4.50 -13.64 18.41
N ILE A 14 3.90 -13.93 19.56
CA ILE A 14 3.70 -12.96 20.65
C ILE A 14 5.05 -12.48 21.20
N ILE A 15 5.97 -13.41 21.50
CA ILE A 15 7.29 -13.06 22.02
C ILE A 15 8.08 -12.23 20.99
N ALA A 16 8.02 -12.57 19.72
CA ALA A 16 8.68 -11.82 18.65
C ALA A 16 8.17 -10.38 18.59
N ILE A 17 6.85 -10.15 18.66
CA ILE A 17 6.27 -8.79 18.66
C ILE A 17 6.69 -8.00 19.92
N LEU A 18 6.76 -8.65 21.08
CA LEU A 18 7.23 -8.02 22.32
C LEU A 18 8.71 -7.62 22.26
N LEU A 19 9.56 -8.45 21.65
CA LEU A 19 10.99 -8.17 21.48
C LEU A 19 11.26 -7.09 20.43
N LEU A 20 10.50 -7.08 19.34
CA LEU A 20 10.63 -6.06 18.29
C LEU A 20 10.01 -4.72 18.70
N GLY A 21 9.07 -4.71 19.65
CA GLY A 21 8.32 -3.54 20.05
C GLY A 21 7.29 -3.13 18.99
N GLY A 22 6.08 -2.76 19.43
CA GLY A 22 4.95 -2.46 18.53
C GLY A 22 5.24 -1.39 17.47
N GLY A 23 6.15 -0.45 17.76
CA GLY A 23 6.53 0.62 16.82
C GLY A 23 7.32 0.13 15.59
N ARG A 24 8.29 -0.79 15.77
CA ARG A 24 9.13 -1.29 14.66
C ARG A 24 8.37 -2.31 13.81
N PHE A 25 7.61 -3.19 14.47
CA PHE A 25 6.81 -4.21 13.80
C PHE A 25 5.68 -3.59 12.97
N SER A 26 4.98 -2.58 13.48
CA SER A 26 3.90 -1.90 12.74
C SER A 26 4.40 -1.18 11.48
N HIS A 27 5.56 -0.50 11.56
CA HIS A 27 6.17 0.15 10.38
C HIS A 27 6.60 -0.87 9.32
N MET A 28 7.27 -1.96 9.71
CA MET A 28 7.67 -3.01 8.76
C MET A 28 6.48 -3.78 8.20
N MET A 29 5.45 -4.05 9.01
CA MET A 29 4.23 -4.71 8.55
C MET A 29 3.45 -3.84 7.55
N GLY A 30 3.48 -2.50 7.71
CA GLY A 30 2.92 -1.57 6.73
C GLY A 30 3.63 -1.62 5.37
N ASP A 31 4.96 -1.66 5.36
CA ASP A 31 5.75 -1.73 4.12
C ASP A 31 5.60 -3.10 3.44
N VAL A 32 5.57 -4.19 4.22
CA VAL A 32 5.32 -5.54 3.73
C VAL A 32 3.88 -5.69 3.20
N ALA A 33 2.88 -5.14 3.90
CA ALA A 33 1.50 -5.17 3.45
C ALA A 33 1.30 -4.43 2.12
N LYS A 34 1.97 -3.27 1.94
CA LYS A 34 1.98 -2.56 0.64
C LYS A 34 2.64 -3.38 -0.45
N GLY A 35 3.78 -4.02 -0.17
CA GLY A 35 4.48 -4.90 -1.11
C GLY A 35 3.62 -6.07 -1.57
N ILE A 36 2.98 -6.78 -0.64
CA ILE A 36 2.11 -7.93 -0.94
C ILE A 36 0.83 -7.47 -1.65
N LYS A 37 0.23 -6.33 -1.27
CA LYS A 37 -0.96 -5.77 -1.96
C LYS A 37 -0.65 -5.41 -3.41
N ASN A 38 0.50 -4.78 -3.67
CA ASN A 38 0.92 -4.45 -5.03
C ASN A 38 1.27 -5.70 -5.85
N PHE A 39 1.88 -6.71 -5.22
CA PHE A 39 2.15 -8.00 -5.87
C PHE A 39 0.86 -8.72 -6.26
N LYS A 40 -0.12 -8.77 -5.35
CA LYS A 40 -1.45 -9.36 -5.62
C LYS A 40 -2.19 -8.58 -6.70
N LYS A 41 -2.11 -7.25 -6.67
CA LYS A 41 -2.74 -6.39 -7.68
C LYS A 41 -2.08 -6.59 -9.06
N GLY A 42 -0.76 -6.67 -9.13
CA GLY A 42 -0.05 -6.95 -10.37
C GLY A 42 -0.38 -8.33 -10.95
N MET A 43 -0.49 -9.37 -10.10
CA MET A 43 -0.96 -10.69 -10.56
C MET A 43 -2.43 -10.69 -10.99
N ALA A 44 -3.30 -9.92 -10.32
CA ALA A 44 -4.71 -9.85 -10.67
C ALA A 44 -4.98 -8.99 -11.92
N GLU A 45 -4.13 -8.00 -12.22
CA GLU A 45 -4.19 -7.21 -13.45
C GLU A 45 -3.77 -8.03 -14.69
N ASP A 46 -2.94 -9.06 -14.52
CA ASP A 46 -2.61 -10.04 -15.58
C ASP A 46 -3.85 -10.89 -15.95
N ASP A 47 -4.72 -11.20 -14.98
CA ASP A 47 -5.97 -11.96 -15.19
C ASP A 47 -7.18 -11.07 -15.55
N THR A 48 -7.15 -9.78 -15.22
CA THR A 48 -8.27 -8.86 -15.47
C THR A 48 -7.75 -7.49 -15.91
N GLN A 49 -7.89 -7.18 -17.21
CA GLN A 49 -7.70 -5.83 -17.76
C GLN A 49 -8.67 -4.84 -17.08
N THR A 50 -8.26 -4.28 -15.94
CA THR A 50 -8.94 -3.16 -15.27
C THR A 50 -7.94 -2.01 -15.17
N PRO A 51 -8.31 -0.79 -15.58
CA PRO A 51 -7.39 0.34 -15.62
C PRO A 51 -6.82 0.65 -14.22
N PRO A 52 -5.55 1.09 -14.15
CA PRO A 52 -4.79 1.08 -12.90
C PRO A 52 -5.40 2.07 -11.91
N THR A 53 -5.93 1.57 -10.79
CA THR A 53 -6.21 2.42 -9.62
C THR A 53 -4.88 2.96 -9.07
N ARG A 54 -4.56 4.17 -9.54
CA ARG A 54 -3.72 5.21 -8.94
C ARG A 54 -3.30 4.93 -7.50
N ILE A 55 -1.99 4.81 -7.28
CA ILE A 55 -1.41 4.81 -5.94
C ILE A 55 -1.68 6.19 -5.32
N GLU A 56 -2.50 6.22 -4.26
CA GLU A 56 -2.78 7.40 -3.45
C GLU A 56 -1.46 7.95 -2.87
N GLY A 57 -1.07 9.13 -3.33
CA GLY A 57 0.21 9.75 -2.96
C GLY A 57 0.75 10.79 -3.95
N LYS A 58 0.10 10.98 -5.10
CA LYS A 58 0.32 12.15 -5.96
C LYS A 58 -1.00 12.54 -6.63
N PRO A 59 -1.45 13.82 -6.56
CA PRO A 59 -2.41 14.29 -7.53
C PRO A 59 -1.67 14.26 -8.88
N ALA A 60 -1.89 13.21 -9.66
CA ALA A 60 -1.61 13.24 -11.09
C ALA A 60 -2.35 14.45 -11.68
N PRO A 61 -1.67 15.29 -12.45
CA PRO A 61 -2.31 16.36 -13.18
C PRO A 61 -3.29 15.69 -14.14
N GLU A 62 -4.56 16.02 -14.02
CA GLU A 62 -5.49 15.72 -15.11
C GLU A 62 -4.97 16.45 -16.35
N PRO A 63 -4.91 15.81 -17.54
CA PRO A 63 -4.49 16.43 -18.79
C PRO A 63 -5.55 17.44 -19.27
N GLY A 64 -5.75 18.49 -18.49
CA GLY A 64 -6.80 19.48 -18.71
C GLY A 64 -6.99 20.52 -17.59
N TYR A 65 -6.38 20.37 -16.40
CA TYR A 65 -6.50 21.37 -15.34
C TYR A 65 -5.14 21.93 -14.94
N THR A 66 -4.68 22.94 -15.67
CA THR A 66 -3.71 23.91 -15.15
C THR A 66 -4.48 25.11 -14.61
N PRO A 67 -4.26 25.54 -13.36
CA PRO A 67 -4.79 26.81 -12.83
C PRO A 67 -4.41 28.02 -13.68
N GLU A 68 -3.38 27.86 -14.51
CA GLU A 68 -2.87 28.83 -15.48
C GLU A 68 -3.79 29.01 -16.71
N ALA A 69 -4.46 27.94 -17.17
CA ALA A 69 -5.39 28.00 -18.30
C ALA A 69 -6.71 28.72 -17.94
N GLU A 70 -7.11 28.69 -16.67
CA GLU A 70 -8.31 29.37 -16.18
C GLU A 70 -8.07 30.87 -16.01
N ARG A 71 -6.92 31.27 -15.42
CA ARG A 71 -6.55 32.69 -15.29
C ARG A 71 -6.41 33.40 -16.64
N ALA A 72 -5.86 32.72 -17.65
CA ALA A 72 -5.72 33.28 -18.99
C ALA A 72 -7.06 33.48 -19.72
N ARG A 73 -8.11 32.73 -19.36
CA ARG A 73 -9.47 32.91 -19.89
C ARG A 73 -10.24 34.01 -19.16
N GLU A 74 -9.95 34.20 -17.88
CA GLU A 74 -10.59 35.22 -17.05
C GLU A 74 -10.03 36.62 -17.36
N GLU A 75 -8.74 36.76 -17.66
CA GLU A 75 -8.14 38.02 -18.13
C GLU A 75 -8.59 38.44 -19.55
N GLN A 76 -9.10 37.50 -20.34
CA GLN A 76 -9.59 37.75 -21.71
C GLN A 76 -11.10 38.02 -21.78
N ARG A 77 -11.80 38.05 -20.65
CA ARG A 77 -13.25 38.30 -20.57
C ARG A 77 -13.55 39.66 -19.95
#